data_AF-A0A7V0PSN7-F1
#
_entry.id   AF-A0A7V0PSN7-F1
#
_cell.length_a   1.000
_cell.length_b   1.000
_cell.length_c   1.000
_cell.angle_alpha   90.00
_cell.angle_beta   90.00
_cell.angle_gamma   90.00
#
_symmetry.space_group_name_H-M   'P 1'
#
loop_
_entity.id
_entity.type
_entity.pdbx_description
1 polymer ?
#
loop_
_entity_poly.entity_id
_entity_poly.type
_entity_poly.pdbx_seq_one_letter_code
_entity_poly.pdbx_strand_id
1 'polypeptide(L)'
;MVDIIIADVSGHSIGSALMMAIFRSVLRSVFQQKNSVSDILYQTNKLLFPDLDNAGLFISAFLGQYNPQTRWFTYGNAGHPPLLVYKAATRTIIELDAEGMIIGILDQVDFEEKNIRLDVGDIVVFYTDGIIEAVNPFKEQFGQGRLAEIIKIFYKESAEEIVKHLYNQLDIFVQRNEQEDDVTVIVVKIVQ
;
A
#
# COMPACT_ATOMS: atom_id res chain seq x y z
N MET A 1 11.46 4.68 14.51
CA MET A 1 10.77 4.75 13.21
C MET A 1 10.07 3.42 12.99
N VAL A 2 8.91 3.44 12.34
CA VAL A 2 8.21 2.25 11.88
C VAL A 2 8.06 2.42 10.37
N ASP A 3 8.79 1.60 9.61
CA ASP A 3 8.72 1.56 8.15
C ASP A 3 7.64 0.55 7.75
N ILE A 4 6.72 0.97 6.89
CA ILE A 4 5.64 0.16 6.35
C ILE A 4 5.69 0.29 4.84
N ILE A 5 5.69 -0.84 4.15
CA ILE A 5 5.65 -0.87 2.69
C ILE A 5 4.61 -1.87 2.24
N ILE A 6 3.87 -1.49 1.21
CA ILE A 6 3.05 -2.38 0.41
C ILE A 6 3.52 -2.27 -1.03
N ALA A 7 3.51 -3.38 -1.74
CA ALA A 7 3.92 -3.43 -3.13
C ALA A 7 3.21 -4.57 -3.83
N ASP A 8 3.04 -4.43 -5.13
CA ASP A 8 2.51 -5.44 -6.01
C ASP A 8 3.30 -5.51 -7.32
N VAL A 9 3.51 -6.72 -7.83
CA VAL A 9 4.29 -7.00 -9.03
C VAL A 9 3.36 -7.36 -10.16
N SER A 10 3.65 -6.85 -11.36
CA SER A 10 2.91 -7.23 -12.55
C SER A 10 3.00 -8.75 -12.81
N GLY A 11 1.84 -9.39 -12.93
CA GLY A 11 1.71 -10.79 -13.35
C GLY A 11 1.84 -11.81 -12.22
N HIS A 12 1.38 -13.04 -12.49
CA HIS A 12 1.13 -14.07 -11.46
C HIS A 12 1.97 -15.33 -11.66
N SER A 13 3.19 -15.18 -12.17
CA SER A 13 4.08 -16.29 -12.52
C SER A 13 5.13 -16.56 -11.43
N ILE A 14 5.87 -17.65 -11.56
CA ILE A 14 7.05 -17.90 -10.72
C ILE A 14 8.08 -16.75 -10.86
N GLY A 15 8.15 -16.11 -12.04
CA GLY A 15 9.02 -14.97 -12.28
C GLY A 15 8.66 -13.77 -11.43
N SER A 16 7.38 -13.42 -11.33
CA SER A 16 6.93 -12.29 -10.51
C SER A 16 7.09 -12.57 -9.01
N ALA A 17 6.83 -13.80 -8.56
CA ALA A 17 7.10 -14.21 -7.19
C ALA A 17 8.60 -14.11 -6.82
N LEU A 18 9.49 -14.51 -7.75
CA LEU A 18 10.94 -14.36 -7.56
C LEU A 18 11.34 -12.88 -7.49
N MET A 19 10.77 -12.04 -8.37
CA MET A 19 11.02 -10.60 -8.33
C MET A 19 10.57 -9.97 -7.01
N MET A 20 9.46 -10.41 -6.41
CA MET A 20 9.09 -9.93 -5.08
C MET A 20 10.06 -10.35 -3.97
N ALA A 21 10.64 -11.53 -4.06
CA ALA A 21 11.69 -11.96 -3.13
C ALA A 21 12.94 -11.08 -3.27
N ILE A 22 13.35 -10.75 -4.50
CA ILE A 22 14.48 -9.86 -4.80
C ILE A 22 14.18 -8.44 -4.32
N PHE A 23 13.01 -7.90 -4.65
CA PHE A 23 12.54 -6.57 -4.20
C PHE A 23 12.62 -6.43 -2.68
N ARG A 24 12.09 -7.42 -1.94
CA ARG A 24 12.17 -7.44 -0.47
C ARG A 24 13.62 -7.46 0.04
N SER A 25 14.51 -8.20 -0.63
CA SER A 25 15.93 -8.27 -0.28
C SER A 25 16.63 -6.92 -0.50
N VAL A 26 16.41 -6.31 -1.67
CA VAL A 26 16.95 -4.99 -2.02
C VAL A 26 16.50 -3.93 -1.04
N LEU A 27 15.19 -3.84 -0.75
CA LEU A 27 14.67 -2.90 0.24
C LEU A 27 15.33 -3.05 1.61
N ARG A 28 15.46 -4.28 2.11
CA ARG A 28 16.13 -4.54 3.39
C ARG A 28 17.58 -4.04 3.42
N SER A 29 18.27 -4.06 2.28
CA SER A 29 19.61 -3.49 2.14
C SER A 29 19.59 -1.96 2.16
N VAL A 30 18.68 -1.36 1.38
CA VAL A 30 18.56 0.11 1.26
C VAL A 30 18.13 0.76 2.59
N PHE A 31 17.24 0.14 3.36
CA PHE A 31 16.80 0.65 4.66
C PHE A 31 17.93 0.80 5.69
N GLN A 32 19.05 0.06 5.56
CA GLN A 32 20.16 0.13 6.51
C GLN A 32 20.93 1.46 6.44
N GLN A 33 20.75 2.24 5.37
CA GLN A 33 21.53 3.44 5.09
C GLN A 33 20.94 4.73 5.71
N LYS A 34 19.81 4.65 6.45
CA LYS A 34 19.09 5.80 7.05
C LYS A 34 18.69 6.88 6.02
N ASN A 35 18.16 6.41 4.89
CA ASN A 35 17.76 7.25 3.77
C ASN A 35 16.36 7.88 3.98
N SER A 36 16.07 8.96 3.23
CA SER A 36 14.71 9.51 3.11
C SER A 36 13.79 8.54 2.36
N VAL A 37 12.47 8.76 2.37
CA VAL A 37 11.52 7.91 1.64
C VAL A 37 11.79 7.97 0.13
N SER A 38 12.02 9.18 -0.38
CA SER A 38 12.38 9.42 -1.77
C SER A 38 13.66 8.66 -2.16
N ASP A 39 14.71 8.78 -1.36
CA ASP A 39 15.98 8.09 -1.59
C ASP A 39 15.83 6.56 -1.58
N ILE A 40 15.00 6.03 -0.68
CA ILE A 40 14.76 4.58 -0.59
C ILE A 40 14.11 4.09 -1.89
N LEU A 41 13.04 4.75 -2.35
CA LEU A 41 12.36 4.38 -3.59
C LEU A 41 13.29 4.53 -4.82
N TYR A 42 14.05 5.63 -4.89
CA TYR A 42 15.02 5.87 -5.95
C TYR A 42 16.08 4.76 -6.02
N GLN A 43 16.73 4.44 -4.90
CA GLN A 43 17.78 3.41 -4.87
C GLN A 43 17.21 2.02 -5.16
N THR A 44 16.01 1.72 -4.66
CA THR A 44 15.32 0.47 -4.98
C THR A 44 15.02 0.36 -6.47
N ASN A 45 14.51 1.42 -7.12
CA ASN A 45 14.30 1.43 -8.57
C ASN A 45 15.60 1.22 -9.33
N LYS A 46 16.64 1.99 -9.01
CA LYS A 46 17.94 1.91 -9.67
C LYS A 46 18.56 0.51 -9.59
N LEU A 47 18.41 -0.18 -8.47
CA LEU A 47 18.96 -1.53 -8.27
C LEU A 47 18.15 -2.61 -8.99
N LEU A 48 16.84 -2.43 -9.15
CA LEU A 48 15.94 -3.43 -9.73
C LEU A 48 15.65 -3.20 -11.21
N PHE A 49 15.83 -1.98 -11.72
CA PHE A 49 15.47 -1.61 -13.09
C PHE A 49 16.05 -2.57 -14.14
N PRO A 50 17.36 -2.95 -14.12
CA PRO A 50 17.89 -3.86 -15.12
C PRO A 50 17.19 -5.22 -15.14
N ASP A 51 16.85 -5.78 -13.98
CA ASP A 51 16.22 -7.10 -13.88
C ASP A 51 14.73 -7.03 -14.27
N LEU A 52 14.04 -5.97 -13.84
CA LEU A 52 12.63 -5.72 -14.15
C LEU A 52 12.41 -5.45 -15.65
N ASP A 53 13.21 -4.57 -16.25
CA ASP A 53 13.14 -4.23 -17.68
C ASP A 53 13.39 -5.46 -18.56
N ASN A 54 14.45 -6.23 -18.26
CA ASN A 54 14.75 -7.46 -18.99
C ASN A 54 13.64 -8.52 -18.88
N ALA A 55 12.95 -8.58 -17.75
CA ALA A 55 11.85 -9.52 -17.53
C ALA A 55 10.50 -9.00 -18.08
N GLY A 56 10.42 -7.74 -18.50
CA GLY A 56 9.15 -7.08 -18.84
C GLY A 56 8.18 -6.99 -17.65
N LEU A 57 8.73 -6.87 -16.43
CA LEU A 57 7.97 -6.79 -15.19
C LEU A 57 8.11 -5.42 -14.56
N PHE A 58 7.16 -5.03 -13.73
CA PHE A 58 7.21 -3.79 -12.97
C PHE A 58 6.57 -3.99 -11.59
N ILE A 59 6.88 -3.09 -10.66
CA ILE A 59 6.40 -3.16 -9.27
C ILE A 59 5.78 -1.82 -8.90
N SER A 60 4.50 -1.84 -8.53
CA SER A 60 3.89 -0.70 -7.83
C SER A 60 4.25 -0.78 -6.35
N ALA A 61 4.55 0.34 -5.69
CA ALA A 61 4.84 0.33 -4.26
C ALA A 61 4.45 1.63 -3.56
N PHE A 62 4.00 1.53 -2.31
CA PHE A 62 3.80 2.68 -1.43
C PHE A 62 4.63 2.50 -0.17
N LEU A 63 5.50 3.47 0.12
CA LEU A 63 6.37 3.46 1.29
C LEU A 63 5.94 4.54 2.27
N GLY A 64 5.73 4.13 3.52
CA GLY A 64 5.42 5.01 4.65
C GLY A 64 6.39 4.83 5.81
N GLN A 65 6.81 5.94 6.41
CA GLN A 65 7.65 5.99 7.60
C GLN A 65 6.92 6.75 8.70
N TYR A 66 6.55 6.04 9.75
CA TYR A 66 5.92 6.63 10.93
C TYR A 66 6.94 6.90 12.04
N ASN A 67 6.91 8.11 12.59
CA ASN A 67 7.64 8.46 13.79
C ASN A 67 6.67 8.51 14.99
N PRO A 68 6.69 7.52 15.92
CA PRO A 68 5.78 7.51 17.06
C PRO A 68 5.96 8.68 18.04
N GLN A 69 7.16 9.27 18.10
CA GLN A 69 7.45 10.38 19.02
C GLN A 69 6.80 11.69 18.54
N THR A 70 6.84 11.94 17.23
CA THR A 70 6.31 13.19 16.64
C THR A 70 4.93 13.01 16.01
N ARG A 71 4.54 11.76 15.75
CA ARG A 71 3.37 11.32 14.97
C ARG A 71 3.33 11.80 13.52
N TRP A 72 4.48 12.15 12.98
CA TRP A 72 4.62 12.39 11.55
C TRP A 72 4.69 11.08 10.80
N PHE A 73 3.89 10.99 9.74
CA PHE A 73 3.94 9.94 8.75
C PHE A 73 4.45 10.56 7.45
N THR A 74 5.67 10.19 7.08
CA THR A 74 6.33 10.60 5.83
C THR A 74 6.15 9.48 4.82
N TYR A 75 5.85 9.80 3.56
CA TYR A 75 5.53 8.79 2.57
C TYR A 75 5.88 9.21 1.14
N GLY A 76 5.92 8.21 0.26
CA GLY A 76 6.11 8.35 -1.18
C GLY A 76 5.40 7.21 -1.91
N ASN A 77 5.04 7.46 -3.17
CA ASN A 77 4.27 6.53 -3.99
C ASN A 77 5.02 6.24 -5.30
N ALA A 78 5.23 4.96 -5.59
CA ALA A 78 5.79 4.46 -6.83
C ALA A 78 4.69 3.80 -7.66
N GLY A 79 3.67 4.59 -8.01
CA GLY A 79 2.56 4.19 -8.87
C GLY A 79 1.62 3.13 -8.29
N HIS A 80 1.56 3.00 -6.96
CA HIS A 80 0.59 2.17 -6.25
C HIS A 80 -0.74 2.91 -6.04
N PRO A 81 -1.86 2.21 -5.79
CA PRO A 81 -3.09 2.87 -5.38
C PRO A 81 -2.88 3.81 -4.18
N PRO A 82 -3.49 5.01 -4.17
CA PRO A 82 -3.42 5.91 -3.03
C PRO A 82 -3.90 5.23 -1.74
N LEU A 83 -3.24 5.50 -0.62
CA LEU A 83 -3.70 4.95 0.66
C LEU A 83 -4.94 5.69 1.16
N LEU A 84 -5.75 5.00 1.97
CA LEU A 84 -6.83 5.67 2.70
C LEU A 84 -6.39 6.03 4.11
N VAL A 85 -6.70 7.26 4.53
CA VAL A 85 -6.56 7.70 5.91
C VAL A 85 -7.90 8.14 6.46
N TYR A 86 -8.35 7.45 7.51
CA TYR A 86 -9.46 7.90 8.33
C TYR A 86 -8.97 8.90 9.36
N LYS A 87 -9.55 10.11 9.33
CA LYS A 87 -9.30 11.17 10.31
C LYS A 87 -10.37 11.11 11.38
N ALA A 88 -10.01 10.69 12.60
CA ALA A 88 -10.96 10.46 13.68
C ALA A 88 -11.66 11.74 14.16
N ALA A 89 -10.95 12.87 14.12
CA ALA A 89 -11.48 14.16 14.56
C ALA A 89 -12.64 14.65 13.67
N THR A 90 -12.52 14.46 12.35
CA THR A 90 -13.51 14.91 11.35
C THR A 90 -14.42 13.79 10.87
N ARG A 91 -14.08 12.53 11.17
CA ARG A 91 -14.74 11.32 10.66
C ARG A 91 -14.76 11.24 9.14
N THR A 92 -13.73 11.78 8.50
CA THR A 92 -13.57 11.80 7.05
C THR A 92 -12.49 10.81 6.62
N ILE A 93 -12.58 10.37 5.37
CA ILE A 93 -11.51 9.64 4.69
C ILE A 93 -10.81 10.63 3.76
N ILE A 94 -9.48 10.59 3.74
CA ILE A 94 -8.66 11.28 2.77
C ILE A 94 -7.74 10.27 2.08
N GLU A 95 -7.29 10.61 0.88
CA GLU A 95 -6.32 9.82 0.15
C GLU A 95 -4.91 10.36 0.38
N LEU A 96 -3.94 9.47 0.53
CA LEU A 96 -2.53 9.82 0.50
C LEU A 96 -1.94 9.36 -0.83
N ASP A 97 -1.47 10.33 -1.60
CA ASP A 97 -0.76 10.10 -2.86
C ASP A 97 0.43 11.07 -2.98
N ALA A 98 1.43 10.68 -3.78
CA ALA A 98 2.66 11.41 -4.04
C ALA A 98 3.09 11.18 -5.49
N GLU A 99 3.70 12.19 -6.10
CA GLU A 99 4.20 12.08 -7.47
C GLU A 99 5.38 11.08 -7.54
N GLY A 100 5.35 10.22 -8.55
CA GLY A 100 6.36 9.19 -8.78
C GLY A 100 5.95 8.29 -9.94
N MET A 101 6.82 7.35 -10.30
CA MET A 101 6.59 6.37 -11.37
C MET A 101 6.67 4.95 -10.80
N ILE A 102 5.98 4.02 -11.45
CA ILE A 102 6.10 2.59 -11.14
C ILE A 102 7.56 2.13 -11.27
N ILE A 103 8.01 1.30 -10.32
CA ILE A 103 9.37 0.76 -10.27
C ILE A 103 9.59 -0.18 -11.46
N GLY A 104 10.71 0.01 -12.16
CA GLY A 104 11.09 -0.81 -13.31
C GLY A 104 10.66 -0.27 -14.67
N ILE A 105 9.89 0.82 -14.75
CA ILE A 105 9.47 1.41 -16.04
C ILE A 105 10.54 2.33 -16.64
N LEU A 106 11.24 3.10 -15.79
CA LEU A 106 12.31 4.01 -16.20
C LEU A 106 13.53 3.83 -15.30
N ASP A 107 14.73 3.97 -15.87
CA ASP A 107 16.01 3.85 -15.14
C ASP A 107 16.13 4.92 -14.04
N GLN A 108 15.74 6.16 -14.37
CA GLN A 108 15.81 7.30 -13.45
C GLN A 108 14.42 7.87 -13.20
N VAL A 109 14.00 7.82 -11.94
CA VAL A 109 12.70 8.30 -11.47
C VAL A 109 12.93 9.09 -10.19
N ASP A 110 12.47 10.33 -10.17
CA ASP A 110 12.37 11.10 -8.93
C ASP A 110 11.05 10.75 -8.23
N PHE A 111 11.12 10.52 -6.92
CA PHE A 111 9.97 10.22 -6.09
C PHE A 111 9.68 11.38 -5.13
N GLU A 112 8.47 11.89 -5.13
CA GLU A 112 8.04 12.93 -4.20
C GLU A 112 7.91 12.36 -2.78
N GLU A 113 8.32 13.17 -1.81
CA GLU A 113 8.13 12.88 -0.39
C GLU A 113 7.11 13.85 0.20
N LYS A 114 6.02 13.32 0.77
CA LYS A 114 5.00 14.07 1.50
C LYS A 114 4.95 13.65 2.96
N ASN A 115 4.31 14.49 3.77
CA ASN A 115 4.12 14.22 5.19
C ASN A 115 2.73 14.62 5.67
N ILE A 116 2.22 13.87 6.63
CA ILE A 116 0.98 14.16 7.34
C ILE A 116 1.14 13.83 8.81
N ARG A 117 0.48 14.61 9.67
CA ARG A 117 0.38 14.28 11.09
C ARG A 117 -0.80 13.34 11.32
N LEU A 118 -0.53 12.22 11.98
CA LEU A 118 -1.55 11.28 12.42
C LEU A 118 -1.84 11.51 13.91
N ASP A 119 -3.10 11.66 14.27
CA ASP A 119 -3.52 11.83 15.65
C ASP A 119 -4.16 10.55 16.19
N VAL A 120 -4.30 10.47 17.52
CA VAL A 120 -4.88 9.31 18.18
C VAL A 120 -6.28 9.04 17.62
N GLY A 121 -6.51 7.78 17.24
CA GLY A 121 -7.74 7.32 16.61
C GLY A 121 -7.70 7.34 15.07
N ASP A 122 -6.74 8.03 14.45
CA ASP A 122 -6.56 7.98 13.01
C ASP A 122 -6.13 6.58 12.56
N ILE A 123 -6.53 6.22 11.35
CA ILE A 123 -6.27 4.90 10.76
C ILE A 123 -5.71 5.10 9.35
N VAL A 124 -4.57 4.47 9.07
CA VAL A 124 -3.99 4.38 7.73
C VAL A 124 -4.24 2.97 7.20
N VAL A 125 -4.74 2.87 5.97
CA VAL A 125 -5.06 1.62 5.31
C VAL A 125 -4.22 1.49 4.05
N PHE A 126 -3.30 0.54 4.07
CA PHE A 126 -2.56 0.11 2.90
C PHE A 126 -3.30 -1.05 2.26
N TYR A 127 -3.39 -1.06 0.94
CA TYR A 127 -4.07 -2.12 0.21
C TYR A 127 -3.53 -2.27 -1.21
N THR A 128 -3.52 -3.49 -1.73
CA THR A 128 -3.33 -3.75 -3.17
C THR A 128 -4.63 -3.51 -3.93
N ASP A 129 -4.54 -3.21 -5.22
CA ASP A 129 -5.71 -3.04 -6.09
C ASP A 129 -6.65 -4.25 -6.09
N GLY A 130 -6.14 -5.47 -5.87
CA GLY A 130 -6.94 -6.69 -5.73
C GLY A 130 -8.17 -6.57 -4.82
N ILE A 131 -8.14 -5.77 -3.72
CA ILE A 131 -9.35 -5.55 -2.91
C ILE A 131 -10.38 -4.64 -3.58
N ILE A 132 -9.97 -3.59 -4.27
CA ILE A 132 -10.89 -2.62 -4.89
C ILE A 132 -11.39 -3.12 -6.24
N GLU A 133 -10.59 -3.93 -6.94
CA GLU A 133 -10.91 -4.51 -8.23
C GLU A 133 -11.70 -5.82 -8.14
N ALA A 134 -11.75 -6.45 -6.96
CA ALA A 134 -12.57 -7.63 -6.71
C ALA A 134 -14.01 -7.45 -7.20
N VAL A 135 -14.53 -8.44 -7.94
CA VAL A 135 -15.83 -8.35 -8.62
C VAL A 135 -16.89 -9.27 -8.01
N ASN A 136 -18.11 -8.77 -7.90
CA ASN A 136 -19.28 -9.58 -7.53
C ASN A 136 -19.84 -10.35 -8.75
N PRO A 137 -20.85 -11.24 -8.56
CA PRO A 137 -21.49 -11.98 -9.66
C PRO A 137 -22.13 -11.11 -10.75
N PHE A 138 -22.38 -9.83 -10.47
CA PHE A 138 -22.92 -8.85 -11.41
C PHE A 138 -21.82 -8.05 -12.14
N LYS A 139 -20.54 -8.43 -11.97
CA LYS A 139 -19.35 -7.75 -12.53
C LYS A 139 -19.17 -6.31 -12.04
N GLU A 140 -19.70 -6.00 -10.86
CA GLU A 140 -19.41 -4.73 -10.18
C GLU A 140 -18.17 -4.88 -9.30
N GLN A 141 -17.27 -3.91 -9.37
CA GLN A 141 -16.10 -3.83 -8.50
C GLN A 141 -16.48 -3.47 -7.06
N PHE A 142 -15.71 -3.99 -6.09
CA PHE A 142 -15.87 -3.68 -4.67
C PHE A 142 -15.64 -2.18 -4.43
N GLY A 143 -14.59 -1.64 -5.03
CA GLY A 143 -14.30 -0.23 -5.10
C GLY A 143 -13.85 0.39 -3.77
N GLN A 144 -13.13 1.49 -3.90
CA GLN A 144 -12.59 2.25 -2.77
C GLN A 144 -13.68 2.82 -1.85
N GLY A 145 -14.87 3.11 -2.39
CA GLY A 145 -16.00 3.60 -1.60
C GLY A 145 -16.46 2.61 -0.52
N ARG A 146 -16.60 1.31 -0.85
CA ARG A 146 -16.98 0.29 0.13
C ARG A 146 -15.87 0.07 1.15
N LEU A 147 -14.61 0.06 0.71
CA LEU A 147 -13.44 0.00 1.58
C LEU A 147 -13.50 1.14 2.62
N ALA A 148 -13.67 2.39 2.17
CA ALA A 148 -13.77 3.57 3.02
C ALA A 148 -14.94 3.49 4.03
N GLU A 149 -16.11 3.01 3.61
CA GLU A 149 -17.27 2.88 4.49
C GLU A 149 -17.05 1.83 5.60
N ILE A 150 -16.41 0.70 5.30
CA ILE A 150 -16.08 -0.31 6.31
C ILE A 150 -15.16 0.29 7.39
N ILE A 151 -14.13 1.03 6.98
CA ILE A 151 -13.25 1.71 7.94
C ILE A 151 -14.05 2.69 8.82
N LYS A 152 -14.95 3.48 8.24
CA LYS A 152 -15.80 4.41 9.01
C LYS A 152 -16.74 3.71 9.98
N ILE A 153 -17.25 2.52 9.66
CA ILE A 153 -18.16 1.76 10.52
C ILE A 153 -17.39 1.18 11.72
N PHE A 154 -16.26 0.53 11.45
CA PHE A 154 -15.51 -0.22 12.46
C PHE A 154 -14.34 0.57 13.08
N TYR A 155 -14.27 1.90 12.86
CA TYR A 155 -13.14 2.74 13.27
C TYR A 155 -12.80 2.66 14.77
N LYS A 156 -13.75 2.29 15.63
CA LYS A 156 -13.53 2.16 17.09
C LYS A 156 -12.81 0.87 17.48
N GLU A 157 -12.84 -0.14 16.63
CA GLU A 157 -12.31 -1.47 16.93
C GLU A 157 -10.79 -1.54 16.78
N SER A 158 -10.18 -2.67 17.15
CA SER A 158 -8.74 -2.85 16.95
C SER A 158 -8.42 -2.93 15.45
N ALA A 159 -7.17 -2.66 15.08
CA ALA A 159 -6.72 -2.82 13.69
C ALA A 159 -6.97 -4.26 13.17
N GLU A 160 -6.80 -5.26 14.04
CA GLU A 160 -7.05 -6.67 13.72
C GLU A 160 -8.53 -6.94 13.41
N GLU A 161 -9.46 -6.42 14.23
CA GLU A 161 -10.88 -6.60 13.98
C GLU A 161 -11.33 -5.86 12.71
N ILE A 162 -10.78 -4.67 12.44
CA ILE A 162 -11.04 -3.95 11.18
C ILE A 162 -10.61 -4.80 9.98
N VAL A 163 -9.44 -5.44 10.02
CA VAL A 163 -8.99 -6.36 8.95
C VAL A 163 -9.95 -7.54 8.81
N LYS A 164 -10.38 -8.17 9.91
CA LYS A 164 -11.37 -9.26 9.85
C LYS A 164 -12.69 -8.82 9.22
N HIS A 165 -13.18 -7.64 9.59
CA HIS A 165 -14.39 -7.08 9.00
C HIS A 165 -14.24 -6.81 7.50
N LEU A 166 -13.08 -6.31 7.07
CA LEU A 166 -12.80 -6.11 5.65
C LEU A 166 -12.85 -7.40 4.86
N TYR A 167 -12.13 -8.44 5.28
CA TYR A 167 -12.15 -9.74 4.59
C TYR A 167 -13.55 -10.38 4.62
N ASN A 168 -14.26 -10.34 5.74
CA ASN A 168 -15.63 -10.86 5.82
C ASN A 168 -16.57 -10.14 4.85
N GLN A 169 -16.47 -8.81 4.72
CA GLN A 169 -17.31 -8.04 3.78
C GLN A 169 -16.90 -8.31 2.33
N LEU A 170 -15.61 -8.49 2.07
CA LEU A 170 -15.11 -8.87 0.74
C LEU A 170 -15.65 -10.24 0.32
N ASP A 171 -15.57 -11.25 1.20
CA ASP A 171 -16.08 -12.60 0.96
C ASP A 171 -17.59 -12.60 0.67
N ILE A 172 -18.36 -11.84 1.45
CA ILE A 172 -19.80 -11.66 1.23
C ILE A 172 -20.08 -11.00 -0.13
N PHE A 173 -19.25 -10.05 -0.55
CA PHE A 173 -19.41 -9.32 -1.80
C PHE A 173 -19.08 -10.18 -3.02
N VAL A 174 -17.95 -10.88 -3.02
CA VAL A 174 -17.51 -11.72 -4.16
C VAL A 174 -18.29 -13.04 -4.24
N GLN A 175 -18.83 -13.52 -3.12
CA GLN A 175 -19.57 -14.78 -3.01
C GLN A 175 -18.77 -15.99 -3.51
N ARG A 176 -19.12 -16.52 -4.69
CA ARG A 176 -18.47 -17.68 -5.33
C ARG A 176 -17.60 -17.30 -6.50
N ASN A 177 -17.46 -16.00 -6.82
CA ASN A 177 -16.52 -15.59 -7.84
C ASN A 177 -15.10 -15.84 -7.36
N GLU A 178 -14.26 -16.31 -8.28
CA GLU A 178 -12.82 -16.37 -8.05
C GLU A 178 -12.27 -14.95 -7.96
N GLN A 179 -11.36 -14.72 -7.02
CA GLN A 179 -10.54 -13.52 -7.01
C GLN A 179 -9.52 -13.64 -8.14
N GLU A 180 -9.46 -12.62 -8.98
CA GLU A 180 -8.56 -12.58 -10.13
C GLU A 180 -7.14 -12.15 -9.73
N ASP A 181 -6.98 -11.52 -8.56
CA ASP A 181 -5.72 -10.95 -8.08
C ASP A 181 -5.48 -11.13 -6.57
N ASP A 182 -4.23 -10.92 -6.13
CA ASP A 182 -3.80 -11.04 -4.75
C ASP A 182 -4.32 -9.88 -3.88
N VAL A 183 -5.02 -10.23 -2.80
CA VAL A 183 -5.57 -9.26 -1.85
C VAL A 183 -4.69 -9.12 -0.61
N THR A 184 -4.00 -7.99 -0.50
CA THR A 184 -3.24 -7.62 0.69
C THR A 184 -3.78 -6.34 1.32
N VAL A 185 -3.99 -6.35 2.64
CA VAL A 185 -4.41 -5.16 3.40
C VAL A 185 -3.58 -5.04 4.68
N ILE A 186 -3.13 -3.82 5.00
CA ILE A 186 -2.48 -3.48 6.27
C ILE A 186 -3.24 -2.31 6.90
N VAL A 187 -3.71 -2.51 8.13
CA VAL A 187 -4.38 -1.46 8.92
C VAL A 187 -3.45 -1.00 10.03
N VAL A 188 -3.14 0.29 10.04
CA VAL A 188 -2.33 0.95 11.07
C VAL A 188 -3.22 1.92 11.82
N LYS A 189 -3.49 1.64 13.10
CA LYS A 189 -4.30 2.50 13.96
C LYS A 189 -3.43 3.19 15.00
N ILE A 190 -3.56 4.51 15.08
CA ILE A 190 -2.85 5.29 16.09
C ILE A 190 -3.58 5.17 17.41
N VAL A 191 -2.92 4.57 18.40
CA VAL A 191 -3.43 4.40 19.77
C VAL A 191 -2.72 5.35 20.74
N GLN A 192 -3.25 5.46 21.96
CA GLN A 192 -2.63 6.24 23.04
C GLN A 192 -1.32 5.59 23.51
#